data_AF-A0A552DHW1-F1
#
_entry.id   AF-A0A552DHW1-F1
#
_cell.length_a   1.000
_cell.length_b   1.000
_cell.length_c   1.000
_cell.angle_alpha   90.00
_cell.angle_beta   90.00
_cell.angle_gamma   90.00
#
_symmetry.space_group_name_H-M   'P 1'
#
loop_
_entity.id
_entity.type
_entity.pdbx_description
1 polymer ?
#
loop_
_entity_poly.entity_id
_entity_poly.type
_entity_poly.pdbx_seq_one_letter_code
_entity_poly.pdbx_strand_id
1 'polypeptide(L)'
;MKFRLLTFVSLILLTGCGNSTPDVVEQSSPSVPISSSQALPAIKISDIAGNTPDVVAKVLGSPTSTETVNPSRTPCPCEKRIYKNGEIEIVFMEGKADWITVNLPPSQVDTSGSYSSVQQFDNPTYTYIKVKTN
;
A
#
# COMPACT_ATOMS: atom_id res chain seq x y z
N MET A 1 -23.43 34.81 -18.10
CA MET A 1 -24.16 33.88 -17.22
C MET A 1 -23.32 33.71 -15.94
N LYS A 2 -23.53 34.58 -14.93
CA LYS A 2 -24.30 34.35 -13.69
C LYS A 2 -23.82 33.15 -12.84
N PHE A 3 -23.00 33.53 -11.86
CA PHE A 3 -22.59 32.90 -10.60
C PHE A 3 -23.62 31.97 -9.92
N ARG A 4 -23.09 30.96 -9.20
CA ARG A 4 -23.60 30.33 -7.95
C ARG A 4 -22.52 29.32 -7.51
N LEU A 5 -21.54 29.64 -6.65
CA LEU A 5 -21.60 29.86 -5.19
C LEU A 5 -22.70 29.08 -4.48
N LEU A 6 -22.33 27.97 -3.84
CA LEU A 6 -23.07 27.36 -2.74
C LEU A 6 -22.07 26.76 -1.75
N THR A 7 -21.70 27.60 -0.80
CA THR A 7 -20.98 27.28 0.43
C THR A 7 -21.91 26.46 1.32
N PHE A 8 -21.52 25.24 1.70
CA PHE A 8 -22.12 24.55 2.84
C PHE A 8 -21.17 24.61 4.03
N VAL A 9 -21.50 25.55 4.92
CA VAL A 9 -21.03 25.58 6.29
C VAL A 9 -21.77 24.47 7.04
N SER A 10 -21.04 23.53 7.64
CA SER A 10 -21.57 22.70 8.72
C SER A 10 -20.64 22.78 9.91
N LEU A 11 -21.11 23.59 10.87
CA LEU A 11 -20.64 23.73 12.23
C LEU A 11 -21.26 22.60 13.06
N ILE A 12 -20.44 21.70 13.61
CA ILE A 12 -20.83 20.88 14.76
C ILE A 12 -19.73 20.99 15.81
N LEU A 13 -20.02 21.82 16.82
CA LEU A 13 -19.45 21.81 18.16
C LEU A 13 -20.05 20.63 18.93
N LEU A 14 -19.25 19.88 19.69
CA LEU A 14 -19.60 19.16 20.93
C LEU A 14 -18.28 18.55 21.50
N THR A 15 -17.55 19.26 22.36
CA THR A 15 -17.50 19.09 23.83
C THR A 15 -17.39 17.65 24.34
N GLY A 16 -16.26 17.35 24.98
CA GLY A 16 -16.08 16.16 25.81
C GLY A 16 -14.76 16.18 26.58
N CYS A 17 -14.66 17.01 27.63
CA CYS A 17 -13.65 16.85 28.68
C CYS A 17 -14.15 15.79 29.67
N GLY A 18 -13.43 14.68 29.82
CA GLY A 18 -13.66 13.66 30.83
C GLY A 18 -12.34 13.30 31.50
N ASN A 19 -12.05 13.96 32.62
CA ASN A 19 -10.90 13.73 33.48
C ASN A 19 -11.23 12.59 34.45
N SER A 20 -10.46 11.51 34.47
CA SER A 20 -10.50 10.51 35.54
C SER A 20 -9.09 9.94 35.71
N THR A 21 -8.44 10.35 36.78
CA THR A 21 -7.16 9.87 37.27
C THR A 21 -7.37 8.49 37.92
N PRO A 22 -6.67 7.43 37.48
CA PRO A 22 -6.54 6.21 38.24
C PRO A 22 -5.22 6.21 39.02
N ASP A 23 -5.32 5.91 40.31
CA ASP A 23 -4.22 5.65 41.23
C ASP A 23 -3.20 4.65 40.65
N VAL A 24 -1.93 5.07 40.63
CA VAL A 24 -0.80 4.21 40.29
C VAL A 24 -0.39 3.45 41.54
N VAL A 25 -0.82 2.18 41.64
CA VAL A 25 -0.22 1.22 42.55
C VAL A 25 1.11 0.77 41.94
N GLU A 26 2.19 1.15 42.61
CA GLU A 26 3.56 0.74 42.33
C GLU A 26 3.73 -0.74 42.68
N GLN A 27 3.46 -1.61 41.71
CA GLN A 27 3.74 -3.04 41.79
C GLN A 27 4.97 -3.37 40.97
N SER A 28 6.06 -3.58 41.68
CA SER A 28 7.35 -4.06 41.20
C SER A 28 7.17 -5.38 40.45
N SER A 29 7.30 -5.31 39.12
CA SER A 29 7.27 -6.48 38.23
C SER A 29 8.59 -6.49 37.44
N PRO A 30 9.27 -7.66 37.35
CA PRO A 30 10.61 -7.75 36.79
C PRO A 30 10.63 -7.30 35.33
N SER A 31 11.51 -6.33 35.05
CA SER A 31 11.82 -5.82 33.72
C SER A 31 12.51 -6.89 32.87
N VAL A 32 11.71 -7.73 32.21
CA VAL A 32 12.17 -8.46 31.04
C VAL A 32 12.30 -7.43 29.91
N PRO A 33 13.48 -7.28 29.27
CA PRO A 33 13.60 -6.45 28.08
C PRO A 33 12.86 -7.17 26.94
N ILE A 34 11.62 -6.76 26.70
CA ILE A 34 10.87 -7.17 25.50
C ILE A 34 11.51 -6.45 24.32
N SER A 35 12.59 -7.04 23.79
CA SER A 35 13.09 -6.75 22.45
C SER A 35 12.15 -7.44 21.45
N SER A 36 10.97 -6.86 21.28
CA SER A 36 10.04 -7.26 20.24
C SER A 36 10.37 -6.49 18.97
N SER A 37 11.45 -6.89 18.29
CA SER A 37 11.55 -6.69 16.84
C SER A 37 10.52 -7.62 16.19
N GLN A 38 9.25 -7.24 16.25
CA GLN A 38 8.24 -7.88 15.41
C GLN A 38 8.52 -7.40 13.99
N ALA A 39 9.25 -8.21 13.23
CA ALA A 39 9.46 -7.98 11.81
C ALA A 39 8.08 -7.78 11.17
N LEU A 40 7.89 -6.63 10.52
CA LEU A 40 6.67 -6.35 9.76
C LEU A 40 6.45 -7.49 8.76
N PRO A 41 5.21 -7.98 8.60
CA PRO A 41 4.94 -9.08 7.69
C PRO A 41 5.35 -8.67 6.27
N ALA A 42 6.24 -9.46 5.66
CA ALA A 42 6.71 -9.20 4.31
C ALA A 42 5.56 -9.34 3.30
N ILE A 43 5.50 -8.41 2.34
CA ILE A 43 4.57 -8.48 1.22
C ILE A 43 5.04 -9.59 0.29
N LYS A 44 4.19 -10.61 0.10
CA LYS A 44 4.44 -11.71 -0.83
C LYS A 44 4.01 -11.33 -2.24
N ILE A 45 4.97 -11.09 -3.12
CA ILE A 45 4.68 -10.73 -4.52
C ILE A 45 3.97 -11.86 -5.26
N SER A 46 4.16 -13.12 -4.85
CA SER A 46 3.44 -14.29 -5.38
C SER A 46 1.92 -14.19 -5.24
N ASP A 47 1.43 -13.48 -4.22
CA ASP A 47 0.00 -13.36 -3.95
C ASP A 47 -0.66 -12.29 -4.83
N ILE A 48 0.15 -11.47 -5.51
CA ILE A 48 -0.26 -10.31 -6.30
C ILE A 48 0.01 -10.54 -7.79
N ALA A 49 1.20 -11.03 -8.14
CA ALA A 49 1.67 -11.17 -9.51
C ALA A 49 0.74 -12.02 -10.39
N GLY A 50 0.39 -11.51 -11.57
CA GLY A 50 -0.43 -12.23 -12.56
C GLY A 50 -1.92 -12.37 -12.21
N ASN A 51 -2.34 -11.87 -11.04
CA ASN A 51 -3.72 -11.88 -10.59
C ASN A 51 -4.51 -10.70 -11.15
N THR A 52 -5.84 -10.84 -11.19
CA THR A 52 -6.75 -9.77 -11.62
C THR A 52 -6.89 -8.69 -10.54
N PRO A 53 -7.34 -7.47 -10.88
CA PRO A 53 -7.48 -6.40 -9.90
C PRO A 53 -8.35 -6.76 -8.69
N ASP A 54 -9.38 -7.57 -8.88
CA ASP A 54 -10.28 -8.01 -7.80
C ASP A 54 -9.61 -9.00 -6.84
N VAL A 55 -8.76 -9.89 -7.37
CA VAL A 55 -7.98 -10.81 -6.54
C VAL A 55 -6.91 -10.04 -5.77
N VAL A 56 -6.23 -9.09 -6.42
CA VAL A 56 -5.27 -8.21 -5.76
C VAL A 56 -5.93 -7.40 -4.64
N ALA A 57 -7.15 -6.90 -4.86
CA ALA A 57 -7.88 -6.14 -3.84
C ALA A 57 -8.25 -6.96 -2.60
N LYS A 58 -8.37 -8.29 -2.72
CA LYS A 58 -8.56 -9.18 -1.55
C LYS A 58 -7.30 -9.30 -0.69
N VAL A 59 -6.12 -9.16 -1.31
CA VAL A 59 -4.82 -9.24 -0.63
C VAL A 59 -4.42 -7.88 -0.04
N LEU A 60 -4.53 -6.82 -0.84
CA LEU A 60 -4.04 -5.49 -0.48
C LEU A 60 -5.12 -4.56 0.11
N GLY A 61 -6.40 -4.92 -0.04
CA GLY A 61 -7.53 -4.03 0.17
C GLY A 61 -7.87 -3.22 -1.08
N SER A 62 -8.86 -2.33 -0.97
CA SER A 62 -9.23 -1.43 -2.06
C SER A 62 -8.06 -0.50 -2.45
N PRO A 63 -7.92 -0.15 -3.73
CA PRO A 63 -6.92 0.83 -4.15
C PRO A 63 -7.25 2.21 -3.55
N THR A 64 -6.22 2.94 -3.16
CA THR A 64 -6.29 4.35 -2.78
C THR A 64 -6.63 5.22 -3.98
N SER A 65 -6.10 4.89 -5.16
CA SER A 65 -6.43 5.55 -6.43
C SER A 65 -6.24 4.63 -7.63
N THR A 66 -6.91 4.99 -8.72
CA THR A 66 -6.80 4.32 -10.02
C THR A 66 -6.51 5.38 -11.08
N GLU A 67 -5.56 5.08 -11.97
CA GLU A 67 -5.08 5.95 -13.03
C GLU A 67 -4.98 5.17 -14.34
N THR A 68 -4.96 5.87 -15.47
CA THR A 68 -4.62 5.27 -16.77
C THR A 68 -3.24 5.73 -17.18
N VAL A 69 -2.35 4.79 -17.50
CA VAL A 69 -0.97 5.05 -17.92
C VAL A 69 -0.71 4.49 -19.31
N ASN A 70 0.27 5.04 -20.03
CA ASN A 70 0.72 4.54 -21.33
C ASN A 70 2.20 4.15 -21.22
N PRO A 71 2.53 2.96 -20.71
CA PRO A 71 3.90 2.56 -20.50
C PRO A 71 4.66 2.45 -21.83
N SER A 72 5.90 2.92 -21.85
CA SER A 72 6.73 2.85 -23.07
C SER A 72 6.84 1.41 -23.56
N ARG A 73 6.76 1.20 -24.88
CA ARG A 73 6.88 -0.10 -25.56
C ARG A 73 5.78 -1.12 -25.19
N THR A 74 4.66 -0.65 -24.63
CA THR A 74 3.47 -1.47 -24.40
C THR A 74 2.29 -0.83 -25.14
N PRO A 75 1.60 -1.54 -26.05
CA PRO A 75 0.52 -0.96 -26.86
C PRO A 75 -0.81 -0.89 -26.11
N CYS A 76 -0.81 -0.28 -24.91
CA CYS A 76 -2.01 -0.09 -24.10
C CYS A 76 -2.06 1.32 -23.52
N PRO A 77 -3.25 1.93 -23.42
CA PRO A 77 -3.65 2.52 -22.16
C PRO A 77 -3.87 1.39 -21.16
N CYS A 78 -3.04 1.31 -20.12
CA CYS A 78 -3.13 0.31 -19.08
C CYS A 78 -3.68 0.94 -17.78
N GLU A 79 -4.47 0.16 -17.04
CA GLU A 79 -4.94 0.56 -15.72
C GLU A 79 -3.79 0.46 -14.72
N LYS A 80 -3.54 1.54 -13.98
CA LYS A 80 -2.64 1.56 -12.83
C LYS A 80 -3.47 1.71 -11.57
N ARG A 81 -3.25 0.87 -10.56
CA ARG A 81 -3.84 1.03 -9.23
C ARG A 81 -2.76 1.26 -8.19
N ILE A 82 -3.04 2.16 -7.27
CA ILE A 82 -2.17 2.52 -6.15
C ILE A 82 -2.84 2.00 -4.88
N TYR A 83 -2.11 1.20 -4.11
CA TYR A 83 -2.59 0.59 -2.87
C TYR A 83 -1.79 1.11 -1.69
N LYS A 84 -2.36 0.97 -0.49
CA LYS A 84 -1.68 1.29 0.79
C LYS A 84 -1.05 2.69 0.76
N ASN A 85 -1.78 3.68 0.24
CA ASN A 85 -1.33 5.07 0.16
C ASN A 85 -0.01 5.30 -0.58
N GLY A 86 0.27 4.49 -1.61
CA GLY A 86 1.47 4.66 -2.43
C GLY A 86 2.59 3.67 -2.12
N GLU A 87 2.45 2.81 -1.12
CA GLU A 87 3.45 1.76 -0.85
C GLU A 87 3.54 0.74 -1.99
N ILE A 88 2.45 0.53 -2.73
CA ILE A 88 2.39 -0.44 -3.83
C ILE A 88 1.67 0.18 -5.03
N GLU A 89 2.31 0.14 -6.19
CA GLU A 89 1.73 0.56 -7.45
C GLU A 89 1.75 -0.60 -8.43
N ILE A 90 0.63 -0.85 -9.11
CA ILE A 90 0.49 -1.98 -10.02
C ILE A 90 -0.07 -1.49 -11.34
N VAL A 91 0.66 -1.71 -12.42
CA VAL A 91 0.14 -1.58 -13.79
C VAL A 91 -0.41 -2.94 -14.21
N PHE A 92 -1.69 -2.95 -14.56
CA PHE A 92 -2.38 -4.12 -15.05
C PHE A 92 -2.29 -4.18 -16.57
N MET A 93 -1.62 -5.22 -17.08
CA MET A 93 -1.53 -5.52 -18.50
C MET A 93 -2.44 -6.71 -18.79
N GLU A 94 -3.29 -6.58 -19.80
CA GLU A 94 -4.26 -7.62 -20.18
C GLU A 94 -5.13 -8.08 -18.98
N GLY A 95 -5.47 -7.14 -18.10
CA GLY A 95 -6.28 -7.38 -16.91
C GLY A 95 -5.57 -8.11 -15.76
N LYS A 96 -4.24 -8.22 -15.81
CA LYS A 96 -3.41 -8.91 -14.80
C LYS A 96 -2.31 -8.01 -14.25
N ALA A 97 -2.00 -8.16 -12.97
CA ALA A 97 -0.92 -7.43 -12.31
C ALA A 97 0.44 -7.80 -12.93
N ASP A 98 1.03 -6.86 -13.67
CA ASP A 98 2.23 -7.12 -14.47
C ASP A 98 3.45 -6.34 -13.96
N TRP A 99 3.37 -5.00 -13.99
CA TRP A 99 4.46 -4.17 -13.47
C TRP A 99 4.11 -3.71 -12.07
N ILE A 100 4.83 -4.24 -11.09
CA ILE A 100 4.59 -4.03 -9.67
C ILE A 100 5.76 -3.22 -9.10
N THR A 101 5.46 -2.04 -8.56
CA THR A 101 6.40 -1.22 -7.80
C THR A 101 6.03 -1.32 -6.34
N VAL A 102 7.00 -1.64 -5.48
CA VAL A 102 6.84 -1.66 -4.02
C VAL A 102 7.80 -0.66 -3.40
N ASN A 103 7.26 0.42 -2.87
CA ASN A 103 7.96 1.53 -2.22
C ASN A 103 8.21 1.22 -0.73
N LEU A 104 8.73 0.02 -0.45
CA LEU A 104 9.11 -0.44 0.90
C LEU A 104 10.56 -0.94 0.88
N PRO A 105 11.23 -1.00 2.05
CA PRO A 105 12.54 -1.62 2.17
C PRO A 105 12.54 -3.05 1.59
N PRO A 106 13.56 -3.48 0.82
CA PRO A 106 13.62 -4.82 0.25
C PRO A 106 13.43 -5.96 1.27
N SER A 107 13.86 -5.75 2.52
CA SER A 107 13.64 -6.70 3.63
C SER A 107 12.15 -6.99 3.93
N GLN A 108 11.23 -6.17 3.45
CA GLN A 108 9.78 -6.31 3.61
C GLN A 108 9.08 -6.82 2.36
N VAL A 109 9.83 -7.22 1.33
CA VAL A 109 9.29 -7.68 0.05
C VAL A 109 9.78 -9.09 -0.24
N ASP A 110 8.87 -10.06 -0.23
CA ASP A 110 9.17 -11.44 -0.61
C ASP A 110 9.03 -11.59 -2.13
N THR A 111 10.18 -11.64 -2.79
CA THR A 111 10.33 -11.84 -4.24
C THR A 111 10.81 -13.25 -4.60
N SER A 112 10.52 -14.26 -3.76
CA SER A 112 10.93 -15.66 -4.00
C SER A 112 10.24 -16.34 -5.19
N GLY A 113 9.22 -15.69 -5.77
CA GLY A 113 8.53 -16.18 -6.96
C GLY A 113 9.35 -16.09 -8.26
N SER A 114 8.78 -16.60 -9.35
CA SER A 114 9.38 -16.54 -10.69
C SER A 114 8.84 -15.34 -11.47
N TYR A 115 9.71 -14.37 -11.75
CA TYR A 115 9.36 -13.13 -12.45
C TYR A 115 10.28 -12.92 -13.65
N SER A 116 9.86 -12.10 -14.62
CA SER A 116 10.70 -11.76 -15.76
C SER A 116 11.90 -10.90 -15.36
N SER A 117 11.73 -10.05 -14.34
CA SER A 117 12.77 -9.18 -13.81
C SER A 117 12.40 -8.74 -12.40
N VAL A 118 13.40 -8.66 -11.53
CA VAL A 118 13.32 -8.00 -10.21
C VAL A 118 14.48 -7.02 -10.13
N GLN A 119 14.19 -5.75 -9.84
CA GLN A 119 15.18 -4.69 -9.70
C GLN A 119 14.95 -3.97 -8.39
N GLN A 120 16.01 -3.76 -7.62
CA GLN A 120 15.97 -3.02 -6.35
C GLN A 120 16.73 -1.72 -6.53
N PHE A 121 16.18 -0.66 -5.96
CA PHE A 121 16.74 0.68 -6.00
C PHE A 121 16.81 1.20 -4.57
N ASP A 122 17.91 1.86 -4.22
CA ASP A 122 18.15 2.33 -2.85
C ASP A 122 17.82 3.83 -2.67
N ASN A 123 17.72 4.60 -3.76
CA ASN A 123 17.46 6.05 -3.70
C ASN A 123 16.63 6.56 -4.92
N PRO A 124 15.30 6.73 -4.80
CA PRO A 124 14.48 6.34 -3.64
C PRO A 124 14.46 4.82 -3.46
N THR A 125 14.14 4.36 -2.25
CA THR A 125 14.07 2.91 -1.96
C THR A 125 12.80 2.29 -2.54
N TYR A 126 12.93 1.42 -3.52
CA TYR A 126 11.81 0.63 -4.04
C TYR A 126 12.27 -0.66 -4.73
N THR A 127 11.38 -1.64 -4.78
CA THR A 127 11.54 -2.85 -5.60
C THR A 127 10.59 -2.79 -6.78
N TYR A 128 11.11 -3.01 -7.99
CA TYR A 128 10.34 -3.08 -9.21
C TYR A 128 10.37 -4.49 -9.79
N ILE A 129 9.19 -5.06 -10.00
CA ILE A 129 8.98 -6.42 -10.47
C ILE A 129 8.21 -6.37 -11.80
N LYS A 130 8.74 -7.06 -12.81
CA LYS A 130 8.01 -7.34 -14.06
C LYS A 130 7.56 -8.79 -14.08
N VAL A 131 6.27 -9.01 -14.19
CA VAL A 131 5.68 -10.33 -14.38
C VAL A 131 5.74 -10.66 -15.88
N LYS A 132 5.89 -11.94 -16.22
CA LYS A 132 5.77 -12.38 -17.61
C LYS A 132 4.33 -12.79 -17.87
N THR A 133 3.45 -11.81 -17.99
CA THR A 133 2.06 -12.09 -18.34
C THR A 133 1.98 -12.28 -19.86
N ASN A 134 1.39 -13.42 -20.26
CA ASN A 134 1.30 -13.89 -21.64
C ASN A 134 -0.03 -13.50 -22.27
#